data_AF-B4SK61-F1
#
_entry.id   AF-B4SK61-F1
#
_cell.length_a   1.000
_cell.length_b   1.000
_cell.length_c   1.000
_cell.angle_alpha   90.00
_cell.angle_beta   90.00
_cell.angle_gamma   90.00
#
_symmetry.space_group_name_H-M   'P 1'
#
loop_
_entity.id
_entity.type
_entity.pdbx_description
1 polymer ?
#
loop_
_entity_poly.entity_id
_entity_poly.type
_entity_poly.pdbx_seq_one_letter_code
_entity_poly.pdbx_strand_id
1 'polypeptide(L)'
;MHKQRWRKMRGLVGLLLTTLGFSVSAKPGDIDPTIYSYSRAYGVTEREAAQRQTATMRAGQLERQLQALHPETFAGLYIEHVPDFRVVVKLTSTPIQTLRSFTTDSRYTAVIAPQSMEMMHAVQDEGDAQLRSAGIEFMSGIDIKRSMVTFHVKDVDRATRAMWRLLRAVDFVELLPTTGFVETTTISGGHRINGSPQRCTTGFNVFDADNDLGITTAGHCDNVATYVGLSSPLVFQSENNQGDYDVQWHKEPSSGARHAQKNQIELVAGPTPTLDITSTLPSTSLPVGASVCKSGYAGSYMCGTIIDKNSHSNHNNAIGNYIRATSTTGDAMSVGGDSGGPVFVGNAAVGIIHGRGDPGTAYRNDLFYMPIERISSLGLTVLTESFDIEKIDEVSGRYASNIPVEIDFRGKPKFPLTLSITSVNCLPSQPCGTWSFDFPEKTQTPFVYAWSCALIEGLWWDSPPITAILQSSLKDASGLETSAVEHKVNCSVF
;
A
#
# COMPACT_ATOMS: atom_id res chain seq x y z
N MET A 1 2.17 57.21 -45.65
CA MET A 1 3.14 57.44 -46.75
C MET A 1 4.40 58.05 -46.17
N HIS A 2 5.55 57.50 -46.58
CA HIS A 2 6.91 58.06 -46.56
C HIS A 2 7.75 58.19 -45.26
N LYS A 3 8.86 57.43 -45.33
CA LYS A 3 10.26 57.79 -45.08
C LYS A 3 10.85 57.45 -43.71
N GLN A 4 11.54 56.30 -43.70
CA GLN A 4 12.68 56.00 -42.84
C GLN A 4 13.77 57.06 -42.94
N ARG A 5 14.29 57.51 -41.79
CA ARG A 5 15.57 58.19 -41.68
C ARG A 5 16.27 57.86 -40.35
N TRP A 6 17.42 57.19 -40.48
CA TRP A 6 18.72 57.49 -39.86
C TRP A 6 19.00 57.27 -38.36
N ARG A 7 19.99 56.38 -38.16
CA ARG A 7 21.24 56.49 -37.35
C ARG A 7 21.19 56.58 -35.81
N LYS A 8 21.78 55.52 -35.27
CA LYS A 8 22.92 55.44 -34.32
C LYS A 8 22.70 55.69 -32.81
N MET A 9 23.21 54.66 -32.12
CA MET A 9 23.97 54.67 -30.86
C MET A 9 23.20 54.85 -29.57
N ARG A 10 23.28 53.80 -28.74
CA ARG A 10 24.01 53.86 -27.46
C ARG A 10 24.27 52.43 -26.97
N GLY A 11 25.55 52.12 -26.74
CA GLY A 11 25.95 50.91 -26.05
C GLY A 11 25.51 50.98 -24.59
N LEU A 12 24.96 49.88 -24.09
CA LEU A 12 24.88 49.60 -22.67
C LEU A 12 25.80 48.41 -22.38
N VAL A 13 26.73 48.65 -21.46
CA VAL A 13 27.59 47.65 -20.84
C VAL A 13 26.68 46.71 -20.05
N GLY A 14 26.58 45.44 -20.48
CA GLY A 14 25.89 44.40 -19.74
C GLY A 14 26.79 43.86 -18.63
N LEU A 15 26.38 44.07 -17.38
CA LEU A 15 26.89 43.32 -16.24
C LEU A 15 26.40 41.87 -16.37
N LEU A 16 27.29 40.92 -16.67
CA LEU A 16 26.99 39.50 -16.53
C LEU A 16 26.96 39.17 -15.02
N LEU A 17 25.77 39.02 -14.45
CA LEU A 17 25.60 38.22 -13.24
C LEU A 17 25.70 36.75 -13.65
N THR A 18 26.83 36.11 -13.35
CA THR A 18 26.96 34.66 -13.41
C THR A 18 26.16 34.06 -12.26
N THR A 19 24.97 33.54 -12.58
CA THR A 19 24.24 32.64 -11.68
C THR A 19 25.06 31.36 -11.54
N LEU A 20 25.69 31.18 -10.38
CA LEU A 20 26.16 29.87 -9.94
C LEU A 20 24.92 28.98 -9.76
N GLY A 21 24.60 28.20 -10.79
CA GLY A 21 23.62 27.13 -10.69
C GLY A 21 24.18 26.05 -9.78
N PHE A 22 23.70 25.98 -8.54
CA PHE A 22 23.83 24.78 -7.73
C PHE A 22 22.94 23.70 -8.35
N SER A 23 23.50 22.91 -9.24
CA SER A 23 22.89 21.65 -9.66
C SER A 23 22.97 20.67 -8.49
N VAL A 24 21.93 20.63 -7.65
CA VAL A 24 21.70 19.47 -6.79
C VAL A 24 21.29 18.32 -7.71
N SER A 25 22.27 17.51 -8.11
CA SER A 25 21.98 16.20 -8.70
C SER A 25 21.39 15.33 -7.60
N ALA A 26 20.06 15.27 -7.51
CA ALA A 26 19.39 14.20 -6.78
C ALA A 26 19.76 12.88 -7.48
N LYS A 27 20.25 11.90 -6.71
CA LYS A 27 20.50 10.57 -7.26
C LYS A 27 19.16 9.96 -7.71
N PRO A 28 19.09 9.25 -8.84
CA PRO A 28 17.92 8.44 -9.17
C PRO A 28 17.81 7.33 -8.11
N GLY A 29 16.85 7.47 -7.18
CA GLY A 29 16.68 6.60 -6.03
C GLY A 29 15.94 7.22 -4.84
N ASP A 30 15.88 8.56 -4.74
CA ASP A 30 15.31 9.27 -3.56
C ASP A 30 13.88 9.82 -3.76
N ILE A 31 13.20 9.47 -4.85
CA ILE A 31 11.86 9.99 -5.13
C ILE A 31 10.82 9.11 -4.45
N ASP A 32 10.12 9.62 -3.42
CA ASP A 32 8.86 9.03 -2.95
C ASP A 32 7.77 9.32 -4.02
N PRO A 33 7.25 8.29 -4.70
CA PRO A 33 6.30 8.48 -5.80
C PRO A 33 5.02 9.21 -5.37
N THR A 34 4.55 8.94 -4.14
CA THR A 34 3.31 9.55 -3.62
C THR A 34 3.51 11.02 -3.29
N ILE A 35 4.65 11.37 -2.69
CA ILE A 35 5.06 12.76 -2.43
C ILE A 35 5.25 13.53 -3.73
N TYR A 36 5.96 12.91 -4.68
CA TYR A 36 6.20 13.49 -6.00
C TYR A 36 4.87 13.81 -6.68
N SER A 37 3.97 12.83 -6.81
CA SER A 37 2.69 13.02 -7.51
C SER A 37 1.79 14.01 -6.78
N TYR A 38 1.74 13.98 -5.44
CA TYR A 38 1.01 14.96 -4.65
C TYR A 38 1.52 16.39 -4.92
N SER A 39 2.84 16.58 -4.91
CA SER A 39 3.47 17.89 -5.12
C SER A 39 3.04 18.52 -6.46
N ARG A 40 2.96 17.68 -7.50
CA ARG A 40 2.54 18.10 -8.84
C ARG A 40 1.05 18.36 -8.93
N ALA A 41 0.23 17.52 -8.30
CA ALA A 41 -1.23 17.67 -8.30
C ALA A 41 -1.69 18.98 -7.63
N TYR A 42 -1.02 19.38 -6.55
CA TYR A 42 -1.41 20.55 -5.76
C TYR A 42 -0.48 21.77 -5.92
N GLY A 43 0.55 21.68 -6.77
CA GLY A 43 1.47 22.78 -7.03
C GLY A 43 2.30 23.21 -5.82
N VAL A 44 2.66 22.27 -4.94
CA VAL A 44 3.43 22.51 -3.71
C VAL A 44 4.83 21.91 -3.79
N THR A 45 5.71 22.25 -2.85
CA THR A 45 7.02 21.59 -2.75
C THR A 45 6.89 20.16 -2.22
N GLU A 46 7.80 19.25 -2.56
CA GLU A 46 7.82 17.88 -2.02
C GLU A 46 7.92 17.87 -0.47
N ARG A 47 8.68 18.82 0.10
CA ARG A 47 8.74 19.01 1.55
C ARG A 47 7.36 19.34 2.15
N GLU A 48 6.61 20.22 1.50
CA GLU A 48 5.25 20.55 1.93
C GLU A 48 4.29 19.37 1.72
N ALA A 49 4.40 18.65 0.61
CA ALA A 49 3.65 17.43 0.35
C ALA A 49 3.86 16.40 1.48
N ALA A 50 5.10 16.18 1.90
CA ALA A 50 5.43 15.27 3.01
C ALA A 50 4.83 15.74 4.36
N GLN A 51 4.84 17.05 4.61
CA GLN A 51 4.18 17.62 5.79
C GLN A 51 2.66 17.44 5.76
N ARG A 52 2.02 17.63 4.59
CA ARG A 52 0.57 17.45 4.40
C ARG A 52 0.16 15.98 4.49
N GLN A 53 1.00 15.06 4.00
CA GLN A 53 0.78 13.62 4.18
C GLN A 53 0.88 13.22 5.66
N THR A 54 1.89 13.72 6.39
CA THR A 54 2.00 13.49 7.84
C THR A 54 0.78 14.05 8.59
N ALA A 55 0.30 15.24 8.20
CA ALA A 55 -0.92 15.82 8.76
C ALA A 55 -2.17 15.00 8.44
N THR A 56 -2.24 14.40 7.25
CA THR A 56 -3.32 13.48 6.83
C THR A 56 -3.37 12.25 7.73
N MET A 57 -2.23 11.64 8.04
CA MET A 57 -2.15 10.49 8.96
C MET A 57 -2.62 10.84 10.38
N ARG A 58 -2.23 12.02 10.89
CA ARG A 58 -2.71 12.52 12.19
C ARG A 58 -4.20 12.82 12.18
N ALA A 59 -4.73 13.33 11.07
CA ALA A 59 -6.15 13.58 10.89
C ALA A 59 -6.96 12.26 10.91
N GLY A 60 -6.46 11.19 10.31
CA GLY A 60 -7.05 9.85 10.42
C GLY A 60 -7.05 9.29 11.85
N GLN A 61 -5.98 9.52 12.60
CA GLN A 61 -5.96 9.16 14.04
C GLN A 61 -7.02 9.95 14.83
N LEU A 62 -7.16 11.25 14.58
CA LEU A 62 -8.18 12.08 15.21
C LEU A 62 -9.59 11.65 14.84
N GLU A 63 -9.84 11.31 13.56
CA GLU A 63 -11.12 10.79 13.08
C GLU A 63 -11.56 9.57 13.89
N ARG A 64 -10.67 8.59 14.09
CA ARG A 64 -10.96 7.41 14.92
C ARG A 64 -11.26 7.74 16.36
N GLN A 65 -10.49 8.65 16.96
CA GLN A 65 -10.69 9.06 18.35
C GLN A 65 -12.06 9.74 18.52
N LEU A 66 -12.41 10.65 17.61
CA LEU A 66 -13.70 11.34 17.65
C LEU A 66 -14.87 10.38 17.42
N GLN A 67 -14.75 9.46 16.45
CA GLN A 67 -15.76 8.43 16.21
C GLN A 67 -15.98 7.55 17.45
N ALA A 68 -14.91 7.20 18.19
CA ALA A 68 -15.00 6.35 19.36
C ALA A 68 -15.50 7.08 20.63
N LEU A 69 -15.08 8.33 20.84
CA LEU A 69 -15.37 9.07 22.07
C LEU A 69 -16.62 9.95 21.97
N HIS A 70 -17.04 10.30 20.75
CA HIS A 70 -18.17 11.17 20.48
C HIS A 70 -19.12 10.61 19.39
N PRO A 71 -19.50 9.32 19.42
CA PRO A 71 -20.23 8.67 18.32
C PRO A 71 -21.54 9.38 17.96
N GLU A 72 -22.29 9.84 18.97
CA GLU A 72 -23.59 10.50 18.78
C GLU A 72 -23.49 11.89 18.14
N THR A 73 -22.32 12.55 18.23
CA THR A 73 -22.16 13.94 17.78
C THR A 73 -21.16 14.11 16.64
N PHE A 74 -20.22 13.19 16.48
CA PHE A 74 -19.25 13.24 15.40
C PHE A 74 -19.96 13.04 14.05
N ALA A 75 -19.71 13.94 13.11
CA ALA A 75 -20.39 14.02 11.81
C ALA A 75 -19.42 13.94 10.63
N GLY A 76 -18.20 13.46 10.90
CA GLY A 76 -17.20 13.16 9.88
C GLY A 76 -16.01 14.13 9.91
N LEU A 77 -14.94 13.71 9.25
CA LEU A 77 -13.71 14.48 9.11
C LEU A 77 -13.24 14.38 7.65
N TYR A 78 -12.86 15.52 7.07
CA TYR A 78 -12.31 15.54 5.72
C TYR A 78 -11.19 16.56 5.55
N ILE A 79 -10.40 16.39 4.50
CA ILE A 79 -9.27 17.25 4.14
C ILE A 79 -9.62 18.06 2.89
N GLU A 80 -9.23 19.34 2.92
CA GLU A 80 -9.22 20.20 1.75
C GLU A 80 -7.78 20.63 1.49
N HIS A 81 -7.32 20.44 0.24
CA HIS A 81 -5.95 20.76 -0.15
C HIS A 81 -5.81 22.16 -0.76
N VAL A 82 -6.94 22.74 -1.19
CA VAL A 82 -7.05 24.05 -1.87
C VAL A 82 -8.28 24.83 -1.36
N PRO A 83 -8.25 26.18 -1.39
CA PRO A 83 -7.09 27.02 -1.69
C PRO A 83 -5.97 26.89 -0.65
N ASP A 84 -6.33 26.57 0.60
CA ASP A 84 -5.40 26.29 1.70
C ASP A 84 -5.60 24.87 2.22
N PHE A 85 -4.52 24.27 2.73
CA PHE A 85 -4.58 22.96 3.38
C PHE A 85 -5.29 23.08 4.75
N ARG A 86 -6.42 22.40 4.90
CA ARG A 86 -7.21 22.37 6.14
C ARG A 86 -7.82 21.00 6.38
N VAL A 87 -7.97 20.67 7.67
CA VAL A 87 -8.70 19.51 8.15
C VAL A 87 -10.00 20.00 8.76
N VAL A 88 -11.12 19.62 8.17
CA VAL A 88 -12.45 20.02 8.63
C VAL A 88 -13.05 18.88 9.44
N VAL A 89 -13.43 19.19 10.67
CA VAL A 89 -14.08 18.27 11.60
C VAL A 89 -15.53 18.71 11.78
N LYS A 90 -16.47 17.82 11.48
CA LYS A 90 -17.90 18.10 11.59
C LYS A 90 -18.44 17.47 12.86
N LEU A 91 -19.20 18.23 13.65
CA LEU A 91 -19.95 17.71 14.80
C LEU A 91 -21.35 18.34 14.87
N THR A 92 -22.32 17.63 15.45
CA THR A 92 -23.70 18.13 15.62
C THR A 92 -23.88 19.07 16.81
N SER A 93 -22.96 19.07 17.77
CA SER A 93 -23.00 19.97 18.93
C SER A 93 -21.60 20.35 19.40
N THR A 94 -21.48 21.60 19.88
CA THR A 94 -20.25 22.19 20.45
C THR A 94 -18.93 21.89 19.69
N PRO A 95 -18.89 22.02 18.34
CA PRO A 95 -17.78 21.52 17.54
C PRO A 95 -16.43 22.13 17.92
N ILE A 96 -16.40 23.43 18.23
CA ILE A 96 -15.17 24.15 18.58
C ILE A 96 -14.63 23.70 19.94
N GLN A 97 -15.51 23.54 20.94
CA GLN A 97 -15.13 23.11 22.28
C GLN A 97 -14.58 21.69 22.25
N THR A 98 -15.27 20.79 21.56
CA THR A 98 -14.83 19.40 21.40
C THR A 98 -13.50 19.34 20.66
N LEU A 99 -13.34 20.00 19.50
CA LEU A 99 -12.06 19.95 18.77
C LEU A 99 -10.88 20.46 19.62
N ARG A 100 -11.09 21.52 20.41
CA ARG A 100 -10.06 22.10 21.29
C ARG A 100 -9.58 21.16 22.40
N SER A 101 -10.36 20.15 22.78
CA SER A 101 -9.89 19.13 23.74
C SER A 101 -8.93 18.12 23.11
N PHE A 102 -8.86 18.05 21.77
CA PHE A 102 -7.96 17.14 21.04
C PHE A 102 -6.77 17.86 20.42
N THR A 103 -6.96 19.08 19.90
CA THR A 103 -5.88 19.82 19.22
C THR A 103 -6.10 21.33 19.25
N THR A 104 -4.99 22.06 19.24
CA THR A 104 -4.94 23.53 19.09
C THR A 104 -4.32 23.97 17.76
N ASP A 105 -4.02 23.00 16.88
CA ASP A 105 -3.45 23.26 15.56
C ASP A 105 -4.44 24.02 14.66
N SER A 106 -4.03 25.20 14.19
CA SER A 106 -4.86 26.11 13.41
C SER A 106 -5.28 25.56 12.04
N ARG A 107 -4.67 24.45 11.57
CA ARG A 107 -5.08 23.77 10.34
C ARG A 107 -6.39 23.00 10.51
N TYR A 108 -6.80 22.72 11.75
CA TYR A 108 -8.04 22.03 12.06
C TYR A 108 -9.16 23.05 12.29
N THR A 109 -10.26 22.88 11.57
CA THR A 109 -11.46 23.71 11.69
C THR A 109 -12.62 22.84 12.11
N ALA A 110 -13.36 23.26 13.14
CA ALA A 110 -14.58 22.57 13.56
C ALA A 110 -15.81 23.27 12.97
N VAL A 111 -16.74 22.50 12.41
CA VAL A 111 -17.97 23.00 11.76
C VAL A 111 -19.18 22.26 12.33
N ILE A 112 -20.28 23.00 12.50
CA ILE A 112 -21.56 22.40 12.91
C ILE A 112 -22.14 21.59 11.75
N ALA A 113 -22.68 20.41 12.04
CA ALA A 113 -23.33 19.55 11.06
C ALA A 113 -24.76 19.22 11.49
N PRO A 114 -25.69 19.03 10.53
CA PRO A 114 -27.08 18.72 10.85
C PRO A 114 -27.25 17.29 11.39
N GLN A 115 -26.39 16.34 10.98
CA GLN A 115 -26.52 14.91 11.29
C GLN A 115 -25.17 14.32 11.70
N SER A 116 -25.18 13.37 12.62
CA SER A 116 -24.00 12.58 13.00
C SER A 116 -23.67 11.53 11.94
N MET A 117 -22.44 11.01 11.95
CA MET A 117 -22.04 9.89 11.11
C MET A 117 -22.88 8.66 11.40
N GLU A 118 -23.15 8.38 12.68
CA GLU A 118 -24.00 7.27 13.11
C GLU A 118 -25.40 7.36 12.49
N MET A 119 -26.01 8.55 12.49
CA MET A 119 -27.31 8.76 11.86
C MET A 119 -27.25 8.59 10.33
N MET A 120 -26.19 9.09 9.68
CA MET A 120 -26.02 8.91 8.23
C MET A 120 -25.81 7.44 7.84
N HIS A 121 -25.03 6.67 8.62
CA HIS A 121 -24.89 5.22 8.43
C HIS A 121 -26.22 4.50 8.60
N ALA A 122 -26.97 4.77 9.65
CA ALA A 122 -28.28 4.15 9.88
C ALA A 122 -29.28 4.43 8.73
N VAL A 123 -29.28 5.65 8.21
CA VAL A 123 -30.12 6.03 7.05
C VAL A 123 -29.66 5.35 5.77
N GLN A 124 -28.35 5.21 5.56
CA GLN A 124 -27.79 4.48 4.43
C GLN A 124 -28.22 3.01 4.47
N ASP A 125 -28.01 2.33 5.60
CA ASP A 125 -28.33 0.92 5.79
C ASP A 125 -29.83 0.63 5.61
N GLU A 126 -30.69 1.48 6.16
CA GLU A 126 -32.14 1.35 5.99
C GLU A 126 -32.56 1.56 4.52
N GLY A 127 -31.98 2.54 3.84
CA GLY A 127 -32.26 2.78 2.43
C GLY A 127 -31.81 1.62 1.54
N ASP A 128 -30.61 1.10 1.81
CA ASP A 128 -30.06 -0.08 1.15
C ASP A 128 -30.97 -1.30 1.31
N ALA A 129 -31.44 -1.55 2.54
CA ALA A 129 -32.35 -2.66 2.83
C ALA A 129 -33.69 -2.53 2.09
N GLN A 130 -34.27 -1.33 2.05
CA GLN A 130 -35.53 -1.07 1.33
C GLN A 130 -35.37 -1.26 -0.18
N LEU A 131 -34.30 -0.74 -0.78
CA LEU A 131 -34.03 -0.89 -2.22
C LEU A 131 -33.75 -2.36 -2.58
N ARG A 132 -32.93 -3.05 -1.78
CA ARG A 132 -32.65 -4.49 -1.94
C ARG A 132 -33.93 -5.32 -1.88
N SER A 133 -34.77 -5.09 -0.88
CA SER A 133 -36.07 -5.80 -0.74
C SER A 133 -37.01 -5.53 -1.91
N ALA A 134 -36.91 -4.37 -2.54
CA ALA A 134 -37.68 -4.01 -3.72
C ALA A 134 -37.08 -4.52 -5.05
N GLY A 135 -35.94 -5.23 -5.01
CA GLY A 135 -35.23 -5.71 -6.19
C GLY A 135 -34.77 -4.56 -7.09
N ILE A 136 -34.35 -3.45 -6.48
CA ILE A 136 -33.81 -2.27 -7.17
C ILE A 136 -32.29 -2.33 -7.05
N GLU A 137 -31.61 -2.23 -8.18
CA GLU A 137 -30.16 -2.08 -8.23
C GLU A 137 -29.77 -0.64 -7.88
N PHE A 138 -28.77 -0.47 -7.02
CA PHE A 138 -28.36 0.84 -6.52
C PHE A 138 -26.86 0.87 -6.19
N MET A 139 -26.35 2.08 -6.05
CA MET A 139 -25.16 2.39 -5.25
C MET A 139 -25.54 3.44 -4.22
N SER A 140 -24.99 3.37 -3.00
CA SER A 140 -25.19 4.40 -1.99
C SER A 140 -23.86 4.86 -1.40
N GLY A 141 -23.87 6.01 -0.74
CA GLY A 141 -22.67 6.62 -0.19
C GLY A 141 -22.99 7.79 0.73
N ILE A 142 -21.96 8.31 1.40
CA ILE A 142 -22.09 9.44 2.33
C ILE A 142 -21.23 10.61 1.86
N ASP A 143 -21.88 11.71 1.49
CA ASP A 143 -21.21 12.99 1.27
C ASP A 143 -21.04 13.72 2.62
N ILE A 144 -19.89 13.49 3.25
CA ILE A 144 -19.55 14.12 4.55
C ILE A 144 -19.56 15.65 4.44
N LYS A 145 -19.18 16.23 3.29
CA LYS A 145 -19.12 17.69 3.14
C LYS A 145 -20.53 18.28 3.17
N ARG A 146 -21.47 17.67 2.45
CA ARG A 146 -22.88 18.09 2.40
C ARG A 146 -23.72 17.57 3.58
N SER A 147 -23.23 16.59 4.35
CA SER A 147 -24.03 15.83 5.34
C SER A 147 -25.26 15.19 4.70
N MET A 148 -25.05 14.49 3.59
CA MET A 148 -26.10 13.84 2.81
C MET A 148 -25.79 12.35 2.60
N VAL A 149 -26.83 11.53 2.61
CA VAL A 149 -26.77 10.15 2.11
C VAL A 149 -27.25 10.16 0.66
N THR A 150 -26.42 9.66 -0.25
CA THR A 150 -26.72 9.65 -1.69
C THR A 150 -27.06 8.24 -2.14
N PHE A 151 -28.08 8.08 -2.97
CA PHE A 151 -28.40 6.83 -3.65
C PHE A 151 -28.46 7.06 -5.15
N HIS A 152 -27.63 6.34 -5.89
CA HIS A 152 -27.66 6.30 -7.35
C HIS A 152 -28.55 5.14 -7.80
N VAL A 153 -29.55 5.42 -8.63
CA VAL A 153 -30.52 4.43 -9.14
C VAL A 153 -30.88 4.69 -10.61
N LYS A 154 -31.25 3.64 -11.34
CA LYS A 154 -31.70 3.77 -12.75
C LYS A 154 -33.11 4.38 -12.87
N ASP A 155 -33.98 4.08 -11.90
CA ASP A 155 -35.38 4.54 -11.87
C ASP A 155 -35.66 5.22 -10.52
N VAL A 156 -35.57 6.56 -10.51
CA VAL A 156 -35.76 7.40 -9.32
C VAL A 156 -37.19 7.32 -8.80
N ASP A 157 -38.20 7.21 -9.66
CA ASP A 157 -39.60 7.14 -9.24
C ASP A 157 -39.89 5.82 -8.51
N ARG A 158 -39.36 4.71 -9.04
CA ARG A 158 -39.47 3.40 -8.37
C ARG A 158 -38.72 3.39 -7.04
N ALA A 159 -37.51 3.96 -6.99
CA ALA A 159 -36.75 4.09 -5.74
C ALA A 159 -37.48 4.97 -4.71
N THR A 160 -38.05 6.10 -5.13
CA THR A 160 -38.85 6.99 -4.27
C THR A 160 -40.03 6.27 -3.64
N ARG A 161 -40.76 5.46 -4.44
CA ARG A 161 -41.85 4.63 -3.92
C ARG A 161 -41.38 3.54 -2.96
N ALA A 162 -40.23 2.92 -3.23
CA ALA A 162 -39.66 1.90 -2.35
C ALA A 162 -39.20 2.51 -1.01
N MET A 163 -38.57 3.68 -1.05
CA MET A 163 -37.96 4.38 0.08
C MET A 163 -38.89 5.35 0.81
N TRP A 164 -40.19 5.38 0.48
CA TRP A 164 -41.11 6.45 0.88
C TRP A 164 -41.18 6.68 2.40
N ARG A 165 -41.03 5.62 3.21
CA ARG A 165 -41.03 5.74 4.68
C ARG A 165 -39.80 6.49 5.17
N LEU A 166 -38.63 6.13 4.65
CA LEU A 166 -37.36 6.77 4.98
C LEU A 166 -37.37 8.23 4.53
N LEU A 167 -37.77 8.49 3.28
CA LEU A 167 -37.82 9.85 2.71
C LEU A 167 -38.84 10.78 3.39
N ARG A 168 -39.82 10.24 4.14
CA ARG A 168 -40.71 11.05 4.99
C ARG A 168 -40.16 11.28 6.40
N ALA A 169 -39.24 10.44 6.85
CA ALA A 169 -38.64 10.51 8.18
C ALA A 169 -37.42 11.44 8.23
N VAL A 170 -36.67 11.55 7.12
CA VAL A 170 -35.44 12.34 7.02
C VAL A 170 -35.43 13.20 5.76
N ASP A 171 -34.74 14.33 5.80
CA ASP A 171 -34.62 15.30 4.70
C ASP A 171 -33.21 15.37 4.07
N PHE A 172 -32.27 14.55 4.54
CA PHE A 172 -30.88 14.52 4.10
C PHE A 172 -30.53 13.31 3.22
N VAL A 173 -31.50 12.83 2.43
CA VAL A 173 -31.31 11.77 1.43
C VAL A 173 -31.47 12.35 0.02
N GLU A 174 -30.51 12.06 -0.85
CA GLU A 174 -30.53 12.48 -2.25
C GLU A 174 -30.61 11.25 -3.17
N LEU A 175 -31.67 11.16 -3.97
CA LEU A 175 -31.79 10.17 -5.04
C LEU A 175 -31.26 10.76 -6.34
N LEU A 176 -30.23 10.14 -6.89
CA LEU A 176 -29.53 10.59 -8.09
C LEU A 176 -29.77 9.58 -9.22
N PRO A 177 -30.21 10.02 -10.41
CA PRO A 177 -30.31 9.13 -11.56
C PRO A 177 -28.91 8.68 -11.99
N THR A 178 -28.77 7.42 -12.40
CA THR A 178 -27.55 6.88 -13.00
C THR A 178 -27.85 5.93 -14.15
N THR A 179 -26.93 5.80 -15.11
CA THR A 179 -27.04 4.86 -16.22
C THR A 179 -26.34 3.53 -15.96
N GLY A 180 -25.47 3.47 -14.95
CA GLY A 180 -24.64 2.30 -14.63
C GLY A 180 -24.10 2.36 -13.20
N PHE A 181 -23.29 1.39 -12.80
CA PHE A 181 -22.82 1.23 -11.42
C PHE A 181 -21.31 0.98 -11.36
N VAL A 182 -20.80 0.34 -10.32
CA VAL A 182 -19.40 -0.11 -10.27
C VAL A 182 -19.23 -1.24 -11.28
N GLU A 183 -18.26 -1.09 -12.17
CA GLU A 183 -17.77 -2.17 -13.01
C GLU A 183 -16.51 -2.74 -12.38
N THR A 184 -16.53 -4.03 -12.05
CA THR A 184 -15.28 -4.76 -11.76
C THR A 184 -14.37 -4.63 -12.97
N THR A 185 -13.14 -4.18 -12.75
CA THR A 185 -12.19 -3.86 -13.83
C THR A 185 -11.58 -5.11 -14.44
N THR A 186 -12.38 -5.90 -15.13
CA THR A 186 -11.89 -7.00 -15.95
C THR A 186 -11.28 -6.42 -17.24
N ILE A 187 -10.07 -6.87 -17.60
CA ILE A 187 -9.33 -6.66 -18.88
C ILE A 187 -8.04 -5.80 -18.81
N SER A 188 -6.93 -6.40 -18.36
CA SER A 188 -5.48 -6.08 -18.55
C SER A 188 -4.67 -5.25 -17.50
N GLY A 189 -4.15 -5.91 -16.46
CA GLY A 189 -2.76 -5.88 -15.90
C GLY A 189 -2.40 -4.87 -14.80
N GLY A 190 -1.31 -5.19 -14.01
CA GLY A 190 -0.25 -4.36 -13.31
C GLY A 190 1.13 -5.03 -13.31
N HIS A 191 1.25 -6.27 -12.86
CA HIS A 191 1.78 -7.30 -13.76
C HIS A 191 0.59 -8.07 -14.29
N ARG A 192 0.60 -8.43 -15.57
CA ARG A 192 -0.55 -9.08 -16.19
C ARG A 192 -0.67 -10.51 -15.66
N ILE A 193 -1.80 -10.84 -15.05
CA ILE A 193 -2.24 -12.23 -14.92
C ILE A 193 -3.18 -12.54 -16.08
N ASN A 194 -2.90 -13.62 -16.81
CA ASN A 194 -3.78 -14.19 -17.84
C ASN A 194 -4.68 -15.27 -17.23
N GLY A 195 -5.99 -15.04 -17.23
CA GLY A 195 -7.02 -16.07 -17.15
C GLY A 195 -7.92 -16.00 -18.39
N SER A 196 -8.72 -17.03 -18.65
CA SER A 196 -9.65 -17.05 -19.79
C SER A 196 -11.07 -17.01 -19.24
N PRO A 197 -11.79 -15.86 -19.31
CA PRO A 197 -11.61 -14.75 -20.27
C PRO A 197 -11.01 -13.45 -19.69
N GLN A 198 -10.54 -13.43 -18.44
CA GLN A 198 -10.22 -12.19 -17.74
C GLN A 198 -8.72 -11.94 -17.56
N ARG A 199 -8.30 -10.70 -17.80
CA ARG A 199 -6.94 -10.22 -17.47
C ARG A 199 -7.02 -9.28 -16.29
N CYS A 200 -6.23 -9.55 -15.26
CA CYS A 200 -6.18 -8.80 -14.01
C CYS A 200 -4.74 -8.41 -13.64
N THR A 201 -4.64 -7.74 -12.51
CA THR A 201 -3.42 -7.27 -11.88
C THR A 201 -3.13 -8.03 -10.59
N THR A 202 -1.86 -8.34 -10.34
CA THR A 202 -1.41 -8.72 -9.01
C THR A 202 -1.38 -7.56 -8.03
N GLY A 203 -1.92 -7.76 -6.83
CA GLY A 203 -1.89 -6.81 -5.74
C GLY A 203 -0.56 -6.80 -5.01
N PHE A 204 -0.51 -7.49 -3.88
CA PHE A 204 0.66 -7.52 -2.99
C PHE A 204 1.18 -8.94 -2.82
N ASN A 205 2.50 -9.06 -2.65
CA ASN A 205 3.07 -10.27 -2.08
C ASN A 205 2.56 -10.43 -0.65
N VAL A 206 2.14 -11.63 -0.32
CA VAL A 206 1.53 -11.99 0.98
C VAL A 206 2.14 -13.27 1.50
N PHE A 207 1.89 -13.57 2.76
CA PHE A 207 2.15 -14.88 3.35
C PHE A 207 0.95 -15.33 4.19
N ASP A 208 0.78 -16.64 4.30
CA ASP A 208 -0.22 -17.28 5.16
C ASP A 208 0.33 -17.55 6.57
N ALA A 209 -0.50 -18.16 7.43
CA ALA A 209 -0.12 -18.52 8.81
C ALA A 209 1.08 -19.48 8.88
N ASP A 210 1.29 -20.29 7.84
CA ASP A 210 2.42 -21.21 7.75
C ASP A 210 3.70 -20.49 7.32
N ASN A 211 3.65 -19.22 6.92
CA ASN A 211 4.70 -18.43 6.27
C ASN A 211 5.02 -18.88 4.84
N ASP A 212 4.05 -19.43 4.12
CA ASP A 212 4.20 -19.66 2.69
C ASP A 212 3.83 -18.41 1.91
N LEU A 213 4.70 -18.05 0.97
CA LEU A 213 4.52 -16.87 0.15
C LEU A 213 3.52 -17.09 -0.99
N GLY A 214 2.80 -16.03 -1.31
CA GLY A 214 1.90 -15.96 -2.45
C GLY A 214 1.67 -14.53 -2.89
N ILE A 215 0.72 -14.36 -3.80
CA ILE A 215 0.36 -13.07 -4.38
C ILE A 215 -1.15 -12.92 -4.40
N THR A 216 -1.66 -11.75 -4.05
CA THR A 216 -3.11 -11.45 -4.14
C THR A 216 -3.51 -10.94 -5.51
N THR A 217 -4.78 -11.09 -5.84
CA THR A 217 -5.49 -10.36 -6.89
C THR A 217 -6.95 -10.19 -6.48
N ALA A 218 -7.80 -9.58 -7.32
CA ALA A 218 -9.21 -9.43 -7.01
C ALA A 218 -9.93 -10.78 -7.11
N GLY A 219 -10.91 -11.00 -6.24
CA GLY A 219 -11.68 -12.24 -6.16
C GLY A 219 -12.37 -12.54 -7.49
N HIS A 220 -13.04 -11.54 -8.08
CA HIS A 220 -13.74 -11.70 -9.35
C HIS A 220 -12.86 -12.06 -10.57
N CYS A 221 -11.53 -12.04 -10.42
CA CYS A 221 -10.61 -12.52 -11.45
C CYS A 221 -10.67 -14.05 -11.61
N ASP A 222 -10.21 -14.55 -12.75
CA ASP A 222 -10.16 -16.00 -12.99
C ASP A 222 -9.22 -16.71 -12.00
N ASN A 223 -9.73 -17.78 -11.37
CA ASN A 223 -8.96 -18.63 -10.47
C ASN A 223 -7.80 -19.32 -11.21
N VAL A 224 -7.93 -19.57 -12.52
CA VAL A 224 -6.86 -20.04 -13.39
C VAL A 224 -6.08 -18.84 -13.91
N ALA A 225 -4.92 -18.62 -13.28
CA ALA A 225 -4.13 -17.41 -13.45
C ALA A 225 -2.69 -17.75 -13.89
N THR A 226 -2.21 -17.11 -14.96
CA THR A 226 -0.79 -17.16 -15.35
C THR A 226 -0.15 -15.79 -15.22
N TYR A 227 0.86 -15.65 -14.36
CA TYR A 227 1.66 -14.43 -14.29
C TYR A 227 2.46 -14.26 -15.57
N VAL A 228 2.35 -13.11 -16.23
CA VAL A 228 3.15 -12.82 -17.42
C VAL A 228 4.61 -12.66 -17.03
N GLY A 229 5.44 -13.56 -17.55
CA GLY A 229 6.83 -13.72 -17.15
C GLY A 229 7.13 -15.07 -16.51
N LEU A 230 6.09 -15.83 -16.11
CA LEU A 230 6.21 -17.22 -15.66
C LEU A 230 5.76 -18.18 -16.77
N SER A 231 6.48 -19.29 -16.92
CA SER A 231 6.15 -20.36 -17.88
C SER A 231 5.02 -21.25 -17.39
N SER A 232 4.70 -21.23 -16.10
CA SER A 232 3.67 -22.05 -15.46
C SER A 232 2.59 -21.21 -14.78
N PRO A 233 1.32 -21.64 -14.82
CA PRO A 233 0.24 -20.97 -14.09
C PRO A 233 0.52 -20.92 -12.59
N LEU A 234 0.05 -19.87 -11.92
CA LEU A 234 0.00 -19.80 -10.47
C LEU A 234 -1.01 -20.82 -9.93
N VAL A 235 -0.78 -21.29 -8.70
CA VAL A 235 -1.63 -22.27 -8.02
C VAL A 235 -2.64 -21.54 -7.14
N PHE A 236 -3.90 -21.54 -7.57
CA PHE A 236 -5.01 -21.01 -6.77
C PHE A 236 -5.06 -21.67 -5.39
N GLN A 237 -5.29 -20.86 -4.37
CA GLN A 237 -5.39 -21.34 -2.99
C GLN A 237 -6.81 -21.14 -2.45
N SER A 238 -7.29 -19.90 -2.40
CA SER A 238 -8.62 -19.55 -1.90
C SER A 238 -9.07 -18.17 -2.38
N GLU A 239 -10.37 -17.94 -2.28
CA GLU A 239 -11.06 -16.72 -2.70
C GLU A 239 -12.11 -16.32 -1.67
N ASN A 240 -12.31 -15.01 -1.52
CA ASN A 240 -13.50 -14.43 -0.91
C ASN A 240 -13.99 -13.28 -1.81
N ASN A 241 -15.13 -13.50 -2.45
CA ASN A 241 -15.64 -12.69 -3.53
C ASN A 241 -17.14 -12.45 -3.34
N GLN A 242 -17.52 -11.82 -2.24
CA GLN A 242 -18.91 -11.52 -1.92
C GLN A 242 -18.99 -10.32 -0.97
N GLY A 243 -19.92 -9.41 -1.25
CA GLY A 243 -20.19 -8.25 -0.38
C GLY A 243 -18.93 -7.42 -0.22
N ASP A 244 -18.46 -7.26 1.02
CA ASP A 244 -17.26 -6.47 1.34
C ASP A 244 -15.94 -7.01 0.77
N TYR A 245 -15.93 -8.23 0.23
CA TYR A 245 -14.72 -8.93 -0.16
C TYR A 245 -14.65 -9.13 -1.66
N ASP A 246 -13.49 -8.82 -2.22
CA ASP A 246 -13.12 -9.08 -3.60
C ASP A 246 -11.64 -9.40 -3.67
N VAL A 247 -11.26 -10.54 -3.10
CA VAL A 247 -9.86 -10.98 -3.01
C VAL A 247 -9.73 -12.46 -3.26
N GLN A 248 -8.68 -12.84 -3.97
CA GLN A 248 -8.16 -14.20 -4.02
C GLN A 248 -6.64 -14.18 -3.94
N TRP A 249 -6.04 -15.35 -3.78
CA TRP A 249 -4.60 -15.45 -3.81
C TRP A 249 -4.12 -16.78 -4.40
N HIS A 250 -2.88 -16.72 -4.86
CA HIS A 250 -2.21 -17.83 -5.51
C HIS A 250 -0.80 -18.00 -4.96
N LYS A 251 -0.32 -19.24 -4.93
CA LYS A 251 1.09 -19.59 -4.71
C LYS A 251 1.78 -19.80 -6.06
N GLU A 252 3.10 -19.71 -6.08
CA GLU A 252 3.86 -20.24 -7.22
C GLU A 252 3.76 -21.79 -7.25
N PRO A 253 3.97 -22.43 -8.41
CA PRO A 253 4.05 -23.88 -8.51
C PRO A 253 5.04 -24.52 -7.53
N SER A 254 4.71 -25.71 -7.04
CA SER A 254 5.59 -26.48 -6.15
C SER A 254 6.82 -27.07 -6.85
N SER A 255 6.83 -27.09 -8.18
CA SER A 255 7.95 -27.57 -9.01
C SER A 255 8.35 -26.53 -10.05
N GLY A 256 9.62 -26.56 -10.47
CA GLY A 256 10.20 -25.60 -11.41
C GLY A 256 11.08 -24.55 -10.74
N ALA A 257 11.46 -23.53 -11.50
CA ALA A 257 12.24 -22.41 -10.98
C ALA A 257 11.41 -21.64 -9.95
N ARG A 258 12.03 -21.29 -8.82
CA ARG A 258 11.41 -20.47 -7.77
C ARG A 258 11.65 -18.99 -8.09
N HIS A 259 10.66 -18.15 -7.84
CA HIS A 259 10.72 -16.74 -8.21
C HIS A 259 10.88 -15.85 -6.98
N ALA A 260 11.74 -14.83 -7.07
CA ALA A 260 11.94 -13.88 -5.99
C ALA A 260 10.63 -13.16 -5.66
N GLN A 261 10.22 -13.19 -4.38
CA GLN A 261 9.08 -12.41 -3.87
C GLN A 261 9.59 -11.46 -2.79
N LYS A 262 9.64 -10.18 -3.14
CA LYS A 262 10.07 -9.09 -2.27
C LYS A 262 8.86 -8.38 -1.68
N ASN A 263 9.07 -7.61 -0.62
CA ASN A 263 8.11 -6.65 -0.10
C ASN A 263 8.00 -5.43 -1.03
N GLN A 264 7.68 -5.65 -2.31
CA GLN A 264 7.77 -4.64 -3.36
C GLN A 264 6.64 -4.80 -4.38
N ILE A 265 6.16 -3.68 -4.91
CA ILE A 265 5.23 -3.60 -6.04
C ILE A 265 5.88 -2.92 -7.24
N GLU A 266 5.38 -3.19 -8.44
CA GLU A 266 5.73 -2.44 -9.65
C GLU A 266 4.84 -1.20 -9.81
N LEU A 267 5.44 -0.08 -10.19
CA LEU A 267 4.71 1.14 -10.58
C LEU A 267 4.76 1.30 -12.10
N VAL A 268 3.74 0.80 -12.78
CA VAL A 268 3.71 0.80 -14.25
C VAL A 268 3.64 2.24 -14.77
N ALA A 269 4.65 2.67 -15.51
CA ALA A 269 4.81 4.06 -15.93
C ALA A 269 4.75 5.08 -14.75
N GLY A 270 5.17 4.65 -13.57
CA GLY A 270 5.27 5.51 -12.38
C GLY A 270 6.55 6.34 -12.32
N PRO A 271 6.67 7.23 -11.32
CA PRO A 271 7.87 8.04 -11.08
C PRO A 271 9.13 7.21 -10.81
N THR A 272 8.96 6.02 -10.25
CA THR A 272 9.98 4.98 -10.06
C THR A 272 9.47 3.67 -10.67
N PRO A 273 10.33 2.70 -11.02
CA PRO A 273 9.87 1.42 -11.56
C PRO A 273 9.19 0.54 -10.50
N THR A 274 9.63 0.65 -9.25
CA THR A 274 9.12 -0.15 -8.14
C THR A 274 8.97 0.68 -6.87
N LEU A 275 8.23 0.14 -5.91
CA LEU A 275 8.05 0.71 -4.59
C LEU A 275 8.05 -0.40 -3.54
N ASP A 276 8.91 -0.25 -2.53
CA ASP A 276 8.90 -1.16 -1.38
C ASP A 276 7.69 -0.87 -0.51
N ILE A 277 6.98 -1.92 -0.12
CA ILE A 277 5.87 -1.88 0.82
C ILE A 277 6.43 -2.26 2.19
N THR A 278 6.39 -1.33 3.13
CA THR A 278 7.00 -1.47 4.46
C THR A 278 5.98 -1.46 5.58
N SER A 279 4.70 -1.20 5.25
CA SER A 279 3.61 -1.18 6.21
C SER A 279 2.26 -1.40 5.54
N THR A 280 1.22 -1.56 6.34
CA THR A 280 -0.17 -1.49 5.93
C THR A 280 -0.85 -0.34 6.69
N LEU A 281 -1.80 0.34 6.05
CA LEU A 281 -2.66 1.32 6.71
C LEU A 281 -4.12 0.92 6.52
N PRO A 282 -4.89 0.72 7.61
CA PRO A 282 -6.30 0.39 7.48
C PRO A 282 -7.08 1.60 6.95
N SER A 283 -8.23 1.36 6.32
CA SER A 283 -9.11 2.42 5.77
C SER A 283 -9.51 3.48 6.81
N THR A 284 -9.62 3.09 8.08
CA THR A 284 -9.89 3.99 9.22
C THR A 284 -8.74 4.97 9.53
N SER A 285 -7.58 4.83 8.89
CA SER A 285 -6.45 5.78 8.99
C SER A 285 -6.42 6.83 7.89
N LEU A 286 -7.30 6.73 6.90
CA LEU A 286 -7.33 7.65 5.76
C LEU A 286 -8.67 8.39 5.76
N PRO A 287 -8.69 9.70 6.08
CA PRO A 287 -9.89 10.51 5.95
C PRO A 287 -10.33 10.72 4.51
N VAL A 288 -11.58 11.14 4.33
CA VAL A 288 -12.01 11.75 3.05
C VAL A 288 -11.11 12.93 2.75
N GLY A 289 -10.64 13.05 1.52
CA GLY A 289 -9.61 14.02 1.14
C GLY A 289 -8.18 13.49 1.22
N ALA A 290 -7.92 12.30 1.78
CA ALA A 290 -6.59 11.70 1.72
C ALA A 290 -6.20 11.37 0.26
N SER A 291 -4.94 11.65 -0.09
CA SER A 291 -4.39 11.27 -1.40
C SER A 291 -4.01 9.79 -1.38
N VAL A 292 -4.43 9.04 -2.39
CA VAL A 292 -4.08 7.63 -2.59
C VAL A 292 -3.53 7.43 -4.00
N CYS A 293 -2.60 6.50 -4.16
CA CYS A 293 -2.06 6.12 -5.45
C CYS A 293 -2.37 4.66 -5.72
N LYS A 294 -2.42 4.29 -7.00
CA LYS A 294 -2.57 2.92 -7.44
C LYS A 294 -1.57 2.59 -8.53
N SER A 295 -1.37 1.29 -8.77
CA SER A 295 -0.67 0.80 -9.95
C SER A 295 -1.48 -0.30 -10.62
N GLY A 296 -1.62 -0.19 -11.93
CA GLY A 296 -2.14 -1.21 -12.84
C GLY A 296 -1.42 -1.04 -14.17
N TYR A 297 -1.35 -2.05 -14.99
CA TYR A 297 -0.69 -2.16 -16.29
C TYR A 297 -1.58 -1.71 -17.43
N ALA A 298 -2.92 -1.67 -17.29
CA ALA A 298 -3.72 -0.94 -18.26
C ALA A 298 -3.73 0.54 -17.90
N GLY A 299 -4.17 0.87 -16.69
CA GLY A 299 -4.35 2.26 -16.27
C GLY A 299 -3.09 2.92 -15.74
N SER A 300 -1.94 2.24 -15.79
CA SER A 300 -0.66 2.72 -15.26
C SER A 300 -0.71 3.11 -13.78
N TYR A 301 0.34 3.73 -13.30
CA TYR A 301 0.37 4.44 -12.04
C TYR A 301 -0.52 5.69 -12.11
N MET A 302 -1.39 5.88 -11.12
CA MET A 302 -2.19 7.10 -11.00
C MET A 302 -2.47 7.42 -9.53
N CYS A 303 -2.60 8.70 -9.20
CA CYS A 303 -3.03 9.14 -7.87
C CYS A 303 -4.33 9.93 -7.95
N GLY A 304 -5.09 9.85 -6.86
CA GLY A 304 -6.37 10.50 -6.68
C GLY A 304 -6.62 10.81 -5.21
N THR A 305 -7.85 11.20 -4.91
CA THR A 305 -8.27 11.59 -3.57
C THR A 305 -9.49 10.78 -3.14
N ILE A 306 -9.49 10.26 -1.91
CA ILE A 306 -10.65 9.58 -1.33
C ILE A 306 -11.81 10.58 -1.24
N ILE A 307 -12.95 10.24 -1.81
CA ILE A 307 -14.17 11.07 -1.77
C ILE A 307 -15.28 10.43 -0.95
N ASP A 308 -15.27 9.11 -0.80
CA ASP A 308 -16.21 8.39 0.05
C ASP A 308 -15.56 7.11 0.60
N LYS A 309 -15.80 6.83 1.88
CA LYS A 309 -15.33 5.63 2.59
C LYS A 309 -16.45 4.63 2.87
N ASN A 310 -17.67 4.97 2.47
CA ASN A 310 -18.91 4.27 2.77
C ASN A 310 -19.66 3.96 1.46
N SER A 311 -18.93 3.71 0.37
CA SER A 311 -19.54 3.49 -0.93
C SER A 311 -20.10 2.07 -0.99
N HIS A 312 -21.41 1.92 -0.90
CA HIS A 312 -22.09 0.64 -0.98
C HIS A 312 -22.48 0.32 -2.41
N SER A 313 -22.17 -0.90 -2.84
CA SER A 313 -22.58 -1.45 -4.14
C SER A 313 -22.85 -2.95 -4.00
N ASN A 314 -23.71 -3.48 -4.87
CA ASN A 314 -23.90 -4.93 -4.92
C ASN A 314 -22.65 -5.60 -5.50
N HIS A 315 -22.12 -6.57 -4.77
CA HIS A 315 -21.06 -7.46 -5.21
C HIS A 315 -21.43 -8.91 -4.88
N ASN A 316 -21.60 -9.73 -5.93
CA ASN A 316 -22.02 -11.13 -5.84
C ASN A 316 -23.21 -11.38 -4.89
N ASN A 317 -24.29 -10.64 -5.14
CA ASN A 317 -25.59 -10.72 -4.45
C ASN A 317 -25.57 -10.28 -2.97
N ALA A 318 -24.50 -9.63 -2.51
CA ALA A 318 -24.39 -9.00 -1.20
C ALA A 318 -24.02 -7.53 -1.36
N ILE A 319 -24.43 -6.69 -0.41
CA ILE A 319 -23.98 -5.30 -0.39
C ILE A 319 -22.55 -5.30 0.14
N GLY A 320 -21.64 -4.68 -0.60
CA GLY A 320 -20.26 -4.47 -0.20
C GLY A 320 -19.96 -2.99 -0.04
N ASN A 321 -19.20 -2.65 0.98
CA ASN A 321 -18.71 -1.31 1.25
C ASN A 321 -17.28 -1.15 0.72
N TYR A 322 -17.06 -0.28 -0.25
CA TYR A 322 -15.74 -0.01 -0.84
C TYR A 322 -15.30 1.42 -0.58
N ILE A 323 -14.00 1.68 -0.72
CA ILE A 323 -13.49 3.06 -0.71
C ILE A 323 -13.52 3.59 -2.14
N ARG A 324 -14.07 4.79 -2.31
CA ARG A 324 -14.17 5.48 -3.58
C ARG A 324 -13.19 6.65 -3.62
N ALA A 325 -12.34 6.68 -4.64
CA ALA A 325 -11.39 7.75 -4.88
C ALA A 325 -11.54 8.32 -6.29
N THR A 326 -11.37 9.63 -6.45
CA THR A 326 -11.47 10.32 -7.74
C THR A 326 -10.12 10.85 -8.19
N SER A 327 -9.91 10.97 -9.49
CA SER A 327 -8.66 11.48 -10.06
C SER A 327 -8.47 12.96 -9.80
N THR A 328 -7.22 13.37 -9.54
CA THR A 328 -6.83 14.78 -9.49
C THR A 328 -6.56 15.39 -10.87
N THR A 329 -6.45 14.58 -11.92
CA THR A 329 -6.18 15.03 -13.30
C THR A 329 -7.43 15.08 -14.18
N GLY A 330 -8.52 14.43 -13.74
CA GLY A 330 -9.75 14.26 -14.53
C GLY A 330 -9.74 13.04 -15.44
N ASP A 331 -8.65 12.27 -15.47
CA ASP A 331 -8.57 10.97 -16.14
C ASP A 331 -9.21 9.85 -15.28
N ALA A 332 -9.46 8.69 -15.88
CA ALA A 332 -9.99 7.56 -15.13
C ALA A 332 -8.94 6.98 -14.16
N MET A 333 -9.26 6.97 -12.86
CA MET A 333 -8.41 6.40 -11.81
C MET A 333 -8.18 4.92 -11.97
N SER A 334 -9.04 4.21 -12.69
CA SER A 334 -8.90 2.78 -12.96
C SER A 334 -9.61 2.48 -14.27
N VAL A 335 -9.04 1.57 -15.05
CA VAL A 335 -9.64 1.07 -16.29
C VAL A 335 -9.77 -0.44 -16.19
N GLY A 336 -10.52 -1.04 -17.12
CA GLY A 336 -10.54 -2.50 -17.24
C GLY A 336 -9.11 -3.04 -17.18
N GLY A 337 -8.89 -4.03 -16.33
CA GLY A 337 -7.61 -4.70 -16.13
C GLY A 337 -6.86 -4.42 -14.86
N ASP A 338 -7.08 -3.25 -14.29
CA ASP A 338 -6.41 -2.84 -13.07
C ASP A 338 -6.90 -3.64 -11.84
N SER A 339 -7.97 -4.45 -11.97
CA SER A 339 -8.51 -5.29 -10.89
C SER A 339 -7.44 -6.10 -10.17
N GLY A 340 -7.48 -6.04 -8.84
CA GLY A 340 -6.51 -6.65 -7.95
C GLY A 340 -5.26 -5.82 -7.71
N GLY A 341 -5.04 -4.74 -8.48
CA GLY A 341 -3.82 -3.95 -8.38
C GLY A 341 -3.66 -3.21 -7.06
N PRO A 342 -2.41 -2.92 -6.67
CA PRO A 342 -2.13 -2.30 -5.38
C PRO A 342 -2.62 -0.86 -5.34
N VAL A 343 -3.27 -0.49 -4.23
CA VAL A 343 -3.56 0.88 -3.81
C VAL A 343 -2.73 1.16 -2.56
N PHE A 344 -2.04 2.31 -2.53
CA PHE A 344 -1.05 2.63 -1.52
C PHE A 344 -0.94 4.13 -1.21
N VAL A 345 -0.32 4.45 -0.07
CA VAL A 345 0.02 5.80 0.39
C VAL A 345 1.42 5.76 0.99
N GLY A 346 2.37 6.55 0.46
CA GLY A 346 3.79 6.33 0.76
C GLY A 346 4.16 4.88 0.49
N ASN A 347 4.85 4.24 1.44
CA ASN A 347 5.20 2.81 1.41
C ASN A 347 4.15 1.90 2.07
N ALA A 348 2.94 2.40 2.35
CA ALA A 348 1.90 1.63 2.99
C ALA A 348 0.88 1.07 1.99
N ALA A 349 0.60 -0.22 2.05
CA ALA A 349 -0.54 -0.81 1.35
C ALA A 349 -1.85 -0.36 2.02
N VAL A 350 -2.84 0.06 1.22
CA VAL A 350 -4.13 0.57 1.72
C VAL A 350 -5.33 -0.13 1.09
N GLY A 351 -5.14 -0.82 -0.03
CA GLY A 351 -6.17 -1.68 -0.60
C GLY A 351 -5.79 -2.32 -1.92
N ILE A 352 -6.70 -3.12 -2.46
CA ILE A 352 -6.60 -3.68 -3.82
C ILE A 352 -7.76 -3.19 -4.67
N ILE A 353 -7.51 -2.92 -5.94
CA ILE A 353 -8.51 -2.39 -6.88
C ILE A 353 -9.65 -3.41 -7.05
N HIS A 354 -10.88 -2.98 -6.76
CA HIS A 354 -12.10 -3.74 -7.00
C HIS A 354 -12.66 -3.40 -8.38
N GLY A 355 -12.76 -2.10 -8.69
CA GLY A 355 -13.38 -1.67 -9.92
C GLY A 355 -13.28 -0.18 -10.20
N ARG A 356 -14.09 0.25 -11.17
CA ARG A 356 -14.22 1.64 -11.63
C ARG A 356 -15.69 2.01 -11.77
N GLY A 357 -15.98 3.29 -11.88
CA GLY A 357 -17.33 3.72 -12.29
C GLY A 357 -17.64 3.35 -13.74
N ASP A 358 -18.88 2.97 -14.01
CA ASP A 358 -19.38 2.74 -15.37
C ASP A 358 -19.18 4.01 -16.25
N PRO A 359 -18.71 3.87 -17.50
CA PRO A 359 -18.41 4.97 -18.41
C PRO A 359 -19.52 6.02 -18.59
N GLY A 360 -20.79 5.64 -18.47
CA GLY A 360 -21.95 6.52 -18.65
C GLY A 360 -22.29 7.37 -17.42
N THR A 361 -21.60 7.18 -16.30
CA THR A 361 -21.96 7.76 -15.01
C THR A 361 -21.15 9.02 -14.67
N ALA A 362 -21.65 9.80 -13.72
CA ALA A 362 -20.93 10.97 -13.18
C ALA A 362 -19.61 10.59 -12.48
N TYR A 363 -19.45 9.31 -12.14
CA TYR A 363 -18.31 8.75 -11.41
C TYR A 363 -17.47 7.78 -12.26
N ARG A 364 -17.60 7.85 -13.59
CA ARG A 364 -16.83 7.02 -14.56
C ARG A 364 -15.31 7.02 -14.37
N ASN A 365 -14.79 8.06 -13.73
CA ASN A 365 -13.36 8.25 -13.50
C ASN A 365 -12.92 7.80 -12.10
N ASP A 366 -13.83 7.31 -11.28
CA ASP A 366 -13.55 6.98 -9.90
C ASP A 366 -13.06 5.52 -9.79
N LEU A 367 -12.13 5.33 -8.86
CA LEU A 367 -11.63 4.03 -8.42
C LEU A 367 -12.46 3.57 -7.22
N PHE A 368 -12.82 2.29 -7.25
CA PHE A 368 -13.37 1.56 -6.11
C PHE A 368 -12.34 0.51 -5.69
N TYR A 369 -11.94 0.51 -4.42
CA TYR A 369 -10.96 -0.45 -3.92
C TYR A 369 -11.42 -1.09 -2.62
N MET A 370 -11.05 -2.36 -2.45
CA MET A 370 -11.24 -3.10 -1.21
C MET A 370 -10.15 -2.68 -0.21
N PRO A 371 -10.50 -2.24 1.01
CA PRO A 371 -9.53 -1.96 2.07
C PRO A 371 -8.56 -3.11 2.35
N ILE A 372 -7.29 -2.79 2.58
CA ILE A 372 -6.22 -3.80 2.74
C ILE A 372 -6.47 -4.75 3.90
N GLU A 373 -7.08 -4.27 4.99
CA GLU A 373 -7.34 -5.08 6.17
C GLU A 373 -8.22 -6.30 5.87
N ARG A 374 -9.01 -6.28 4.78
CA ARG A 374 -9.93 -7.36 4.44
C ARG A 374 -9.26 -8.58 3.83
N ILE A 375 -7.99 -8.51 3.42
CA ILE A 375 -7.25 -9.70 2.96
C ILE A 375 -7.12 -10.75 4.07
N SER A 376 -7.21 -10.33 5.34
CA SER A 376 -7.16 -11.24 6.49
C SER A 376 -8.31 -12.24 6.51
N SER A 377 -9.39 -12.03 5.73
CA SER A 377 -10.46 -13.03 5.57
C SER A 377 -9.96 -14.35 4.99
N LEU A 378 -8.79 -14.33 4.32
CA LEU A 378 -8.12 -15.50 3.76
C LEU A 378 -6.94 -15.98 4.63
N GLY A 379 -6.77 -15.43 5.84
CA GLY A 379 -5.62 -15.74 6.71
C GLY A 379 -4.28 -15.17 6.21
N LEU A 380 -4.34 -14.13 5.38
CA LEU A 380 -3.17 -13.54 4.72
C LEU A 380 -2.67 -12.29 5.43
N THR A 381 -1.36 -12.08 5.34
CA THR A 381 -0.68 -10.84 5.75
C THR A 381 0.15 -10.30 4.58
N VAL A 382 0.15 -8.98 4.37
CA VAL A 382 1.02 -8.32 3.37
C VAL A 382 2.48 -8.54 3.76
N LEU A 383 3.31 -8.95 2.79
CA LEU A 383 4.75 -9.01 2.97
C LEU A 383 5.32 -7.58 3.03
N THR A 384 5.58 -7.10 4.24
CA THR A 384 6.10 -5.75 4.51
C THR A 384 7.60 -5.73 4.83
N GLU A 385 8.19 -6.88 5.10
CA GLU A 385 9.60 -7.01 5.48
C GLU A 385 10.44 -7.52 4.32
N SER A 386 11.59 -6.89 4.11
CA SER A 386 12.64 -7.46 3.26
C SER A 386 13.26 -8.67 3.96
N PHE A 387 13.71 -9.64 3.15
CA PHE A 387 14.55 -10.73 3.66
C PHE A 387 15.95 -10.19 3.92
N ASP A 388 16.36 -10.15 5.19
CA ASP A 388 17.67 -9.63 5.59
C ASP A 388 18.13 -10.26 6.91
N ILE A 389 19.45 -10.31 7.13
CA ILE A 389 20.03 -10.67 8.43
C ILE A 389 19.92 -9.45 9.33
N GLU A 390 19.27 -9.59 10.47
CA GLU A 390 19.13 -8.51 11.45
C GLU A 390 20.34 -8.44 12.36
N LYS A 391 20.84 -9.61 12.77
CA LYS A 391 21.88 -9.71 13.77
C LYS A 391 22.59 -11.05 13.71
N ILE A 392 23.89 -11.01 14.01
CA ILE A 392 24.70 -12.17 14.36
C ILE A 392 25.53 -11.77 15.57
N ASP A 393 25.35 -12.47 16.69
CA ASP A 393 26.07 -12.15 17.92
C ASP A 393 27.55 -12.52 17.84
N GLU A 394 28.37 -11.71 18.51
CA GLU A 394 29.75 -12.11 18.79
C GLU A 394 29.73 -13.27 19.79
N VAL A 395 30.31 -14.39 19.40
CA VAL A 395 30.34 -15.60 20.24
C VAL A 395 31.76 -15.98 20.60
N SER A 396 31.90 -16.69 21.71
CA SER A 396 33.19 -17.19 22.19
C SER A 396 33.10 -18.67 22.50
N GLY A 397 34.15 -19.42 22.21
CA GLY A 397 34.20 -20.82 22.57
C GLY A 397 35.59 -21.43 22.46
N ARG A 398 35.66 -22.75 22.70
CA ARG A 398 36.93 -23.46 22.71
C ARG A 398 37.41 -23.80 21.31
N TYR A 399 38.73 -23.85 21.14
CA TYR A 399 39.33 -24.51 20.00
C TYR A 399 38.81 -25.95 19.82
N ALA A 400 38.72 -26.38 18.56
CA ALA A 400 38.27 -27.71 18.16
C ALA A 400 36.91 -28.13 18.76
N SER A 401 36.08 -27.14 19.12
CA SER A 401 34.72 -27.35 19.61
C SER A 401 33.71 -26.65 18.70
N ASN A 402 32.48 -27.16 18.68
CA ASN A 402 31.38 -26.52 17.96
C ASN A 402 30.89 -25.33 18.79
N ILE A 403 31.17 -24.13 18.28
CA ILE A 403 30.67 -22.87 18.81
C ILE A 403 29.36 -22.57 18.07
N PRO A 404 28.20 -22.56 18.76
CA PRO A 404 26.95 -22.20 18.13
C PRO A 404 26.97 -20.71 17.78
N VAL A 405 26.68 -20.41 16.52
CA VAL A 405 26.50 -19.05 16.01
C VAL A 405 25.03 -18.90 15.62
N GLU A 406 24.33 -18.00 16.29
CA GLU A 406 22.93 -17.68 16.02
C GLU A 406 22.84 -16.56 14.98
N ILE A 407 21.97 -16.74 14.00
CA ILE A 407 21.68 -15.73 12.98
C ILE A 407 20.20 -15.38 13.05
N ASP A 408 19.94 -14.15 13.51
CA ASP A 408 18.62 -13.54 13.48
C ASP A 408 18.36 -12.95 12.09
N PHE A 409 17.23 -13.28 11.49
CA PHE A 409 16.81 -12.77 10.20
C PHE A 409 15.34 -12.41 10.21
N ARG A 410 14.96 -11.43 9.38
CA ARG A 410 13.57 -11.03 9.17
C ARG A 410 13.08 -11.38 7.78
N GLY A 411 11.79 -11.17 7.53
CA GLY A 411 11.16 -11.51 6.26
C GLY A 411 10.76 -12.99 6.16
N LYS A 412 10.34 -13.39 4.96
CA LYS A 412 9.75 -14.71 4.68
C LYS A 412 10.51 -15.38 3.54
N PRO A 413 11.66 -16.01 3.78
CA PRO A 413 12.43 -16.63 2.72
C PRO A 413 11.80 -17.93 2.24
N LYS A 414 12.16 -18.34 1.02
CA LYS A 414 11.85 -19.67 0.48
C LYS A 414 12.95 -20.66 0.82
N PHE A 415 12.57 -21.84 1.30
CA PHE A 415 13.52 -22.91 1.62
C PHE A 415 13.76 -23.82 0.40
N PRO A 416 14.96 -24.42 0.25
CA PRO A 416 16.12 -24.35 1.15
C PRO A 416 16.75 -22.96 1.27
N LEU A 417 17.34 -22.67 2.44
CA LEU A 417 18.25 -21.53 2.61
C LEU A 417 19.69 -21.99 2.41
N THR A 418 20.50 -21.17 1.75
CA THR A 418 21.95 -21.35 1.62
C THR A 418 22.65 -20.25 2.43
N LEU A 419 23.37 -20.64 3.49
CA LEU A 419 24.26 -19.77 4.24
C LEU A 419 25.63 -19.74 3.58
N SER A 420 26.09 -18.56 3.18
CA SER A 420 27.48 -18.33 2.77
C SER A 420 28.24 -17.68 3.91
N ILE A 421 29.42 -18.20 4.23
CA ILE A 421 30.34 -17.64 5.23
C ILE A 421 31.68 -17.40 4.55
N THR A 422 32.14 -16.16 4.55
CA THR A 422 33.43 -15.78 4.00
C THR A 422 34.34 -15.27 5.10
N SER A 423 35.57 -15.76 5.17
CA SER A 423 36.57 -15.23 6.09
C SER A 423 37.00 -13.83 5.66
N VAL A 424 36.85 -12.84 6.55
CA VAL A 424 37.38 -11.48 6.35
C VAL A 424 38.85 -11.43 6.73
N ASN A 425 39.26 -12.16 7.78
CA ASN A 425 40.65 -12.35 8.14
C ASN A 425 41.08 -13.83 8.01
N CYS A 426 42.31 -14.06 7.56
CA CYS A 426 42.89 -15.41 7.50
C CYS A 426 43.57 -15.72 8.83
N LEU A 427 43.10 -16.77 9.50
CA LEU A 427 43.71 -17.21 10.76
C LEU A 427 44.88 -18.16 10.48
N PRO A 428 45.95 -18.14 11.29
CA PRO A 428 47.07 -19.07 11.12
C PRO A 428 46.65 -20.55 11.21
N SER A 429 45.60 -20.83 11.98
CA SER A 429 45.06 -22.18 12.14
C SER A 429 44.04 -22.59 11.08
N GLN A 430 43.55 -21.67 10.25
CA GLN A 430 42.49 -21.98 9.28
C GLN A 430 42.70 -21.27 7.93
N PRO A 431 42.57 -22.00 6.81
CA PRO A 431 42.67 -21.38 5.50
C PRO A 431 41.55 -20.35 5.30
N CYS A 432 41.89 -19.24 4.66
CA CYS A 432 40.91 -18.30 4.15
C CYS A 432 40.04 -18.97 3.09
N GLY A 433 38.73 -18.71 3.14
CA GLY A 433 37.80 -19.33 2.22
C GLY A 433 36.37 -18.83 2.35
N THR A 434 35.53 -19.38 1.48
CA THR A 434 34.08 -19.26 1.56
C THR A 434 33.50 -20.65 1.74
N TRP A 435 32.62 -20.81 2.72
CA TRP A 435 31.88 -22.03 3.00
C TRP A 435 30.41 -21.80 2.75
N SER A 436 29.72 -22.83 2.28
CA SER A 436 28.30 -22.79 1.95
C SER A 436 27.59 -23.95 2.64
N PHE A 437 26.47 -23.66 3.32
CA PHE A 437 25.68 -24.64 4.06
C PHE A 437 24.21 -24.52 3.66
N ASP A 438 23.59 -25.63 3.27
CA ASP A 438 22.17 -25.65 2.92
C ASP A 438 21.32 -26.12 4.09
N PHE A 439 20.24 -25.38 4.34
CA PHE A 439 19.22 -25.66 5.35
C PHE A 439 17.92 -25.99 4.60
N PRO A 440 17.61 -27.28 4.40
CA PRO A 440 16.49 -27.70 3.56
C PRO A 440 15.12 -27.50 4.22
N GLU A 441 15.09 -27.51 5.55
CA GLU A 441 13.86 -27.44 6.32
C GLU A 441 13.52 -26.02 6.73
N LYS A 442 12.22 -25.73 6.72
CA LYS A 442 11.67 -24.46 7.18
C LYS A 442 12.06 -24.25 8.64
N THR A 443 12.95 -23.28 8.87
CA THR A 443 13.52 -22.99 10.18
C THR A 443 13.07 -21.60 10.61
N GLN A 444 12.65 -21.45 11.86
CA GLN A 444 12.34 -20.13 12.43
C GLN A 444 13.64 -19.43 12.84
N THR A 445 13.64 -18.10 12.79
CA THR A 445 14.74 -17.31 13.34
C THR A 445 14.77 -17.40 14.88
N PRO A 446 15.94 -17.45 15.54
CA PRO A 446 17.27 -17.56 14.94
C PRO A 446 17.56 -18.97 14.40
N PHE A 447 18.31 -19.06 13.30
CA PHE A 447 18.91 -20.34 12.92
C PHE A 447 20.33 -20.43 13.48
N VAL A 448 20.77 -21.65 13.81
CA VAL A 448 22.06 -21.90 14.44
C VAL A 448 22.93 -22.73 13.52
N TYR A 449 24.16 -22.28 13.29
CA TYR A 449 25.19 -23.10 12.67
C TYR A 449 26.36 -23.27 13.63
N ALA A 450 27.11 -24.35 13.47
CA ALA A 450 28.31 -24.59 14.27
C ALA A 450 29.54 -24.06 13.53
N TRP A 451 30.27 -23.15 14.16
CA TRP A 451 31.63 -22.81 13.76
C TRP A 451 32.63 -23.51 14.65
N SER A 452 33.80 -23.88 14.13
CA SER A 452 34.90 -24.32 14.98
C SER A 452 36.18 -23.65 14.53
N CYS A 453 37.01 -23.22 15.49
CA CYS A 453 38.37 -22.82 15.20
C CYS A 453 39.31 -24.02 15.34
N ALA A 454 40.14 -24.26 14.33
CA ALA A 454 41.22 -25.23 14.44
C ALA A 454 42.31 -24.73 15.40
N LEU A 455 42.99 -25.68 16.03
CA LEU A 455 44.20 -25.41 16.81
C LEU A 455 45.33 -24.94 15.90
N ILE A 456 46.23 -24.10 16.42
CA ILE A 456 47.41 -23.68 15.67
C ILE A 456 48.42 -24.83 15.69
N GLU A 457 48.85 -25.27 14.51
CA GLU A 457 49.81 -26.35 14.35
C GLU A 457 51.11 -26.01 15.12
N GLY A 458 51.53 -26.92 16.01
CA GLY A 458 52.72 -26.75 16.84
C GLY A 458 52.50 -26.05 18.19
N LEU A 459 51.34 -25.46 18.47
CA LEU A 459 51.04 -24.80 19.76
C LEU A 459 50.05 -25.59 20.64
N TRP A 460 49.09 -26.31 20.07
CA TRP A 460 48.10 -27.11 20.83
C TRP A 460 47.47 -26.32 21.99
N TRP A 461 47.73 -26.70 23.26
CA TRP A 461 47.23 -26.06 24.48
C TRP A 461 47.83 -24.68 24.78
N ASP A 462 48.91 -24.30 24.10
CA ASP A 462 49.56 -22.98 24.20
C ASP A 462 49.09 -22.02 23.10
N SER A 463 48.05 -22.38 22.34
CA SER A 463 47.48 -21.51 21.29
C SER A 463 46.94 -20.21 21.92
N PRO A 464 47.43 -19.02 21.54
CA PRO A 464 46.89 -17.75 22.04
C PRO A 464 45.45 -17.55 21.55
N PRO A 465 44.61 -16.79 22.27
CA PRO A 465 43.26 -16.47 21.80
C PRO A 465 43.28 -15.83 20.41
N ILE A 466 42.35 -16.23 19.55
CA ILE A 466 42.17 -15.65 18.22
C ILE A 466 40.73 -15.23 17.99
N THR A 467 40.53 -14.27 17.09
CA THR A 467 39.22 -13.83 16.64
C THR A 467 39.09 -14.08 15.14
N ALA A 468 38.19 -14.98 14.76
CA ALA A 468 37.74 -15.09 13.38
C ALA A 468 36.76 -13.95 13.09
N ILE A 469 37.04 -13.14 12.07
CA ILE A 469 36.13 -12.14 11.52
C ILE A 469 35.53 -12.77 10.27
N LEU A 470 34.23 -12.96 10.30
CA LEU A 470 33.48 -13.67 9.28
C LEU A 470 32.43 -12.74 8.70
N GLN A 471 32.12 -12.90 7.43
CA GLN A 471 31.02 -12.23 6.76
C GLN A 471 30.02 -13.29 6.30
N SER A 472 28.77 -13.18 6.76
CA SER A 472 27.72 -14.17 6.49
C SER A 472 26.56 -13.56 5.69
N SER A 473 26.10 -14.26 4.65
CA SER A 473 24.87 -13.94 3.91
C SER A 473 23.96 -15.16 3.83
N LEU A 474 22.66 -14.91 3.70
CA LEU A 474 21.67 -15.94 3.43
C LEU A 474 21.11 -15.76 2.03
N LYS A 475 20.96 -16.87 1.31
CA LYS A 475 20.30 -16.92 0.01
C LYS A 475 19.13 -17.89 0.07
N ASP A 476 17.96 -17.46 -0.38
CA ASP A 476 16.76 -18.30 -0.41
C ASP A 476 16.68 -19.15 -1.70
N ALA A 477 15.73 -20.07 -1.75
CA ALA A 477 15.54 -20.98 -2.89
C ALA A 477 15.17 -20.28 -4.21
N SER A 478 14.73 -19.02 -4.17
CA SER A 478 14.49 -18.19 -5.35
C SER A 478 15.69 -17.36 -5.78
N GLY A 479 16.77 -17.40 -4.99
CA GLY A 479 17.98 -16.64 -5.20
C GLY A 479 17.95 -15.23 -4.61
N LEU A 480 16.96 -14.88 -3.77
CA LEU A 480 17.02 -13.66 -2.97
C LEU A 480 18.13 -13.80 -1.94
N GLU A 481 19.05 -12.84 -1.92
CA GLU A 481 20.19 -12.84 -1.01
C GLU A 481 20.13 -11.62 -0.09
N THR A 482 20.43 -11.85 1.20
CA THR A 482 20.51 -10.79 2.22
C THR A 482 21.77 -9.95 2.03
N SER A 483 21.83 -8.80 2.70
CA SER A 483 23.12 -8.14 2.87
C SER A 483 24.03 -9.03 3.70
N ALA A 484 25.33 -9.01 3.40
CA ALA A 484 26.31 -9.79 4.13
C ALA A 484 26.72 -9.07 5.42
N VAL A 485 26.58 -9.73 6.56
CA VAL A 485 26.84 -9.17 7.90
C VAL A 485 28.17 -9.68 8.42
N GLU A 486 29.04 -8.75 8.83
CA GLU A 486 30.30 -9.07 9.51
C GLU A 486 30.03 -9.40 10.98
N HIS A 487 30.65 -10.48 11.48
CA HIS A 487 30.57 -10.89 12.87
C HIS A 487 31.88 -11.55 13.32
N LYS A 488 31.97 -11.84 14.63
CA LYS A 488 33.19 -12.32 15.27
C LYS A 488 32.95 -13.61 16.03
N VAL A 489 33.87 -14.55 15.87
CA VAL A 489 33.97 -15.75 16.68
C VAL A 489 35.31 -15.78 17.38
N ASN A 490 35.29 -15.65 18.71
CA ASN A 490 36.48 -15.70 19.53
C ASN A 490 36.77 -17.14 19.97
N CYS A 491 38.01 -17.55 19.83
CA CYS A 491 38.46 -18.90 20.11
C CYS A 491 39.63 -18.87 21.09
N SER A 492 39.51 -19.72 22.11
CA SER A 492 40.42 -19.79 23.25
C SER A 492 40.64 -21.25 23.63
N VAL A 493 41.76 -21.56 24.30
CA VAL A 493 42.00 -22.90 24.86
C VAL A 493 41.10 -23.15 26.09
N PHE A 494 40.74 -22.06 26.78
CA PHE A 494 39.90 -22.08 27.98
C PHE A 494 38.43 -21.90 27.64
#